data_AF-A0A816HHZ7-F1
#
_entry.id   AF-A0A816HHZ7-F1
#
_cell.length_a   1.000
_cell.length_b   1.000
_cell.length_c   1.000
_cell.angle_alpha   90.00
_cell.angle_beta   90.00
_cell.angle_gamma   90.00
#
_symmetry.space_group_name_H-M   'P 1'
#
loop_
_entity.id
_entity.type
_entity.pdbx_description
1 polymer ?
#
loop_
_entity_poly.entity_id
_entity_poly.type
_entity_poly.pdbx_seq_one_letter_code
_entity_poly.pdbx_strand_id
1 'polypeptide(L)'
;MSDDYPNDAFITTRIADIHVMLADICNENGDHENALSHVLKAIELQETINEQQRYRLLAESYYKLGLIYELISKFSEAVDSFNKAIDAIHQAMKQLDGDDKESEREDLKSLLPAMELKRNDAQASVADRHLIAQARKILSGTSNTTESKTTEEPAKDITLNIRHKRPVTEIENDEDATKKIRNE
;
A
#
# COMPACT_ATOMS: atom_id res chain seq x y z
N MET A 1 36.75 -0.18 -17.36
CA MET A 1 37.25 -1.20 -16.42
C MET A 1 36.05 -2.01 -15.97
N SER A 2 35.92 -3.23 -16.45
CA SER A 2 34.99 -4.22 -15.90
C SER A 2 35.68 -4.80 -14.67
N ASP A 3 35.22 -4.43 -13.48
CA ASP A 3 35.68 -5.05 -12.24
C ASP A 3 35.07 -6.46 -12.17
N ASP A 4 35.70 -7.38 -12.89
CA ASP A 4 35.39 -8.81 -12.88
C ASP A 4 35.95 -9.40 -11.59
N TYR A 5 35.23 -9.19 -10.49
CA TYR A 5 35.52 -9.88 -9.24
C TYR A 5 35.18 -11.36 -9.47
N PRO A 6 36.12 -12.29 -9.20
CA PRO A 6 35.82 -13.71 -9.29
C PRO A 6 34.58 -13.99 -8.44
N ASN A 7 33.71 -14.85 -8.98
CA ASN A 7 32.37 -15.22 -8.51
C ASN A 7 32.39 -15.94 -7.14
N ASP A 8 33.06 -15.34 -6.16
CA ASP A 8 33.07 -15.74 -4.76
C ASP A 8 31.86 -15.09 -4.10
N ALA A 9 30.82 -15.90 -3.88
CA ALA A 9 29.57 -15.48 -3.28
C ALA A 9 29.78 -14.74 -1.96
N PHE A 10 30.82 -15.09 -1.19
CA PHE A 10 31.15 -14.39 0.06
C PHE A 10 31.62 -12.95 -0.20
N ILE A 11 32.53 -12.75 -1.15
CA ILE A 11 33.02 -11.41 -1.50
C ILE A 11 31.89 -10.57 -2.10
N THR A 12 31.10 -11.14 -3.02
CA THR A 12 29.95 -10.45 -3.62
C THR A 12 28.94 -10.03 -2.57
N THR A 13 28.63 -10.91 -1.60
CA THR A 13 27.74 -10.58 -0.47
C THR A 13 28.27 -9.39 0.31
N ARG A 14 29.56 -9.39 0.68
CA ARG A 14 30.17 -8.29 1.43
C ARG A 14 30.18 -6.97 0.67
N ILE A 15 30.42 -7.00 -0.64
CA ILE A 15 30.35 -5.79 -1.48
C ILE A 15 28.91 -5.27 -1.50
N ALA A 16 27.91 -6.14 -1.67
CA ALA A 16 26.51 -5.74 -1.64
C ALA A 16 26.12 -5.11 -0.30
N ASP A 17 26.57 -5.68 0.82
CA ASP A 17 26.32 -5.13 2.17
C ASP A 17 26.94 -3.74 2.35
N ILE A 18 28.15 -3.51 1.80
CA ILE A 18 28.78 -2.19 1.79
C ILE A 18 27.94 -1.19 0.99
N HIS A 19 27.43 -1.59 -0.17
CA HIS A 19 26.52 -0.75 -0.95
C HIS A 19 25.23 -0.43 -0.18
N VAL A 20 24.65 -1.39 0.55
CA VAL A 20 23.49 -1.15 1.42
C VAL A 20 23.81 -0.11 2.50
N MET A 21 24.95 -0.24 3.19
CA MET A 21 25.36 0.74 4.21
C MET A 21 25.63 2.13 3.62
N LEU A 22 26.26 2.21 2.44
CA LEU A 22 26.46 3.47 1.74
C LEU A 22 25.13 4.11 1.34
N ALA A 23 24.15 3.31 0.92
CA ALA A 23 22.82 3.81 0.62
C ALA A 23 22.16 4.46 1.84
N ASP A 24 22.24 3.83 3.01
CA ASP A 24 21.73 4.41 4.27
C ASP A 24 22.44 5.72 4.61
N ILE A 25 23.78 5.74 4.57
CA ILE A 25 24.58 6.94 4.88
C ILE A 25 24.24 8.10 3.92
N CYS A 26 24.16 7.82 2.62
CA CYS A 26 23.75 8.82 1.63
C CYS A 26 22.34 9.33 1.91
N ASN A 27 21.41 8.44 2.22
CA ASN A 27 20.02 8.78 2.47
C ASN A 27 19.85 9.63 3.75
N GLU A 28 20.57 9.29 4.83
CA GLU A 28 20.61 10.08 6.07
C GLU A 28 21.21 11.48 5.85
N ASN A 29 22.16 11.61 4.92
CA ASN A 29 22.73 12.89 4.50
C ASN A 29 21.83 13.69 3.54
N GLY A 30 20.66 13.15 3.17
CA GLY A 30 19.75 13.77 2.19
C GLY A 30 20.18 13.62 0.73
N ASP A 31 21.26 12.87 0.46
CA ASP A 31 21.73 12.56 -0.88
C ASP A 31 21.01 11.32 -1.43
N HIS A 32 19.73 11.51 -1.76
CA HIS A 32 18.85 10.43 -2.20
C HIS A 32 19.24 9.87 -3.58
N GLU A 33 19.91 10.64 -4.44
CA GLU A 33 20.37 10.17 -5.75
C GLU A 33 21.48 9.13 -5.60
N ASN A 34 22.50 9.43 -4.79
CA ASN A 34 23.55 8.44 -4.52
C ASN A 34 23.03 7.27 -3.69
N ALA A 35 22.10 7.50 -2.75
CA ALA A 35 21.45 6.43 -2.03
C ALA A 35 20.75 5.43 -2.98
N LEU A 36 20.01 5.95 -3.96
CA LEU A 36 19.34 5.16 -4.98
C LEU A 36 20.34 4.36 -5.83
N SER A 37 21.44 4.99 -6.24
CA SER A 37 22.51 4.33 -7.00
C SER A 37 23.12 3.16 -6.22
N HIS A 38 23.45 3.38 -4.94
CA HIS A 38 24.06 2.37 -4.10
C HIS A 38 23.12 1.19 -3.83
N VAL A 39 21.86 1.43 -3.48
CA VAL A 39 20.90 0.33 -3.22
C VAL A 39 20.60 -0.48 -4.47
N LEU A 40 20.51 0.15 -5.65
CA LEU A 40 20.33 -0.55 -6.93
C LEU A 40 21.55 -1.42 -7.26
N LYS A 41 22.76 -0.92 -6.96
CA LYS A 41 23.98 -1.72 -7.14
C LYS A 41 24.04 -2.91 -6.19
N ALA A 42 23.59 -2.76 -4.95
CA ALA A 42 23.47 -3.88 -4.02
C ALA A 42 22.52 -4.96 -4.55
N ILE A 43 21.35 -4.57 -5.09
CA ILE A 43 20.37 -5.49 -5.68
C ILE A 43 20.99 -6.24 -6.87
N GLU A 44 21.65 -5.53 -7.79
CA GLU A 44 22.32 -6.13 -8.96
C GLU A 44 23.32 -7.22 -8.52
N LEU A 45 24.14 -6.93 -7.51
CA LEU A 45 25.11 -7.89 -6.97
C LEU A 45 24.41 -9.08 -6.31
N GLN A 46 23.39 -8.82 -5.49
CA GLN A 46 22.64 -9.87 -4.80
C GLN A 46 21.95 -10.82 -5.79
N GLU A 47 21.42 -10.32 -6.91
CA GLU A 47 20.81 -11.13 -7.97
C GLU A 47 21.78 -12.16 -8.58
N THR A 48 23.10 -11.90 -8.54
CA THR A 48 24.12 -12.83 -9.04
C THR A 48 24.46 -13.98 -8.08
N ILE A 49 24.08 -13.86 -6.80
CA ILE A 49 24.39 -14.85 -5.76
C ILE A 49 23.49 -16.08 -5.93
N ASN A 50 24.07 -17.27 -6.08
CA ASN A 50 23.32 -18.53 -6.23
C ASN A 50 23.15 -19.27 -4.90
N GLU A 51 22.67 -18.58 -3.86
CA GLU A 51 22.49 -19.12 -2.52
C GLU A 51 21.12 -18.78 -1.94
N GLN A 52 20.61 -19.61 -1.01
CA GLN A 52 19.32 -19.38 -0.35
C GLN A 52 19.27 -18.04 0.41
N GLN A 53 20.41 -17.64 0.97
CA GLN A 53 20.55 -16.39 1.72
C GLN A 53 20.27 -15.14 0.86
N ARG A 54 20.41 -15.23 -0.48
CA ARG A 54 20.12 -14.13 -1.40
C ARG A 54 18.76 -13.49 -1.16
N TYR A 55 17.72 -14.30 -0.95
CA TYR A 55 16.35 -13.77 -0.83
C TYR A 55 16.19 -12.86 0.40
N ARG A 56 16.91 -13.14 1.48
CA ARG A 56 16.91 -12.28 2.68
C ARG A 56 17.63 -10.95 2.40
N LEU A 57 18.74 -10.99 1.66
CA LEU A 57 19.49 -9.80 1.27
C LEU A 57 18.69 -8.91 0.29
N LEU A 58 18.02 -9.53 -0.68
CA LEU A 58 17.13 -8.82 -1.62
C LEU A 58 15.95 -8.18 -0.90
N ALA A 59 15.35 -8.86 0.08
CA ALA A 59 14.26 -8.30 0.87
C ALA A 59 14.67 -7.00 1.58
N GLU A 60 15.83 -6.98 2.22
CA GLU A 60 16.38 -5.78 2.87
C GLU A 60 16.62 -4.65 1.86
N SER A 61 17.27 -4.97 0.73
CA SER A 61 17.63 -3.95 -0.26
C SER A 61 16.40 -3.37 -0.96
N TYR A 62 15.40 -4.19 -1.30
CA TYR A 62 14.13 -3.70 -1.85
C TYR A 62 13.34 -2.88 -0.83
N TYR A 63 13.38 -3.23 0.46
CA TYR A 63 12.77 -2.43 1.50
C TYR A 63 13.42 -1.04 1.59
N LYS A 64 14.76 -0.97 1.61
CA LYS A 64 15.52 0.30 1.59
C LYS A 64 15.22 1.12 0.33
N LEU A 65 15.14 0.48 -0.82
CA LEU A 65 14.75 1.11 -2.08
C LEU A 65 13.36 1.76 -1.97
N GLY A 66 12.39 1.05 -1.37
CA GLY A 66 11.05 1.60 -1.10
C GLY A 66 11.09 2.84 -0.21
N LEU A 67 11.86 2.81 0.88
CA LEU A 67 12.02 3.97 1.77
C LEU A 67 12.65 5.18 1.06
N ILE A 68 13.67 4.96 0.24
CA ILE A 68 14.30 6.04 -0.54
C ILE A 68 13.28 6.63 -1.52
N TYR A 69 12.48 5.81 -2.19
CA TYR A 69 11.41 6.28 -3.07
C TYR A 69 10.32 7.07 -2.33
N GLU A 70 9.94 6.68 -1.11
CA GLU A 70 9.03 7.48 -0.28
C GLU A 70 9.59 8.89 -0.04
N LEU A 71 10.87 8.99 0.32
CA LEU A 71 11.53 10.27 0.63
C LEU A 71 11.57 11.21 -0.57
N ILE A 72 11.81 10.69 -1.77
CA ILE A 72 11.77 11.49 -3.01
C ILE A 72 10.36 11.56 -3.63
N SER A 73 9.33 11.20 -2.88
CA SER A 73 7.93 11.29 -3.29
C SER A 73 7.63 10.50 -4.58
N LYS A 74 8.29 9.36 -4.79
CA LYS A 74 8.03 8.41 -5.88
C LYS A 74 7.21 7.23 -5.36
N PHE A 75 5.98 7.51 -4.95
CA PHE A 75 5.17 6.55 -4.18
C PHE A 75 4.78 5.30 -4.98
N SER A 76 4.60 5.38 -6.29
CA SER A 76 4.32 4.21 -7.12
C SER A 76 5.51 3.26 -7.14
N GLU A 77 6.71 3.80 -7.34
CA GLU A 77 7.96 3.03 -7.29
C GLU A 77 8.25 2.48 -5.88
N ALA A 78 7.85 3.20 -4.83
CA ALA A 78 7.92 2.71 -3.46
C ALA A 78 7.03 1.48 -3.24
N VAL A 79 5.78 1.51 -3.71
CA VAL A 79 4.85 0.36 -3.64
C VAL A 79 5.44 -0.86 -4.35
N ASP A 80 5.96 -0.69 -5.56
CA ASP A 80 6.59 -1.77 -6.32
C ASP A 80 7.80 -2.36 -5.57
N SER A 81 8.58 -1.52 -4.92
CA SER A 81 9.76 -1.93 -4.15
C SER A 81 9.36 -2.69 -2.88
N PHE A 82 8.37 -2.22 -2.13
CA PHE A 82 7.87 -2.95 -0.96
C PHE A 82 7.22 -4.29 -1.32
N ASN A 83 6.51 -4.38 -2.45
CA ASN A 83 6.00 -5.66 -2.94
C ASN A 83 7.14 -6.64 -3.24
N LYS A 84 8.20 -6.19 -3.91
CA LYS A 84 9.39 -7.04 -4.15
C LYS A 84 10.07 -7.48 -2.86
N ALA A 85 10.10 -6.63 -1.83
CA ALA A 85 10.63 -7.00 -0.52
C ALA A 85 9.79 -8.12 0.13
N ILE A 86 8.47 -7.98 0.13
CA ILE A 86 7.52 -8.99 0.63
C ILE A 86 7.68 -10.31 -0.13
N ASP A 87 7.73 -10.25 -1.46
CA ASP A 87 7.92 -11.44 -2.29
C ASP A 87 9.25 -12.14 -1.99
N ALA A 88 10.33 -11.38 -1.79
CA ALA A 88 11.62 -11.91 -1.42
C ALA A 88 11.59 -12.60 -0.04
N ILE A 89 10.87 -12.06 0.95
CA ILE A 89 10.63 -12.74 2.24
C ILE A 89 9.88 -14.06 2.04
N HIS A 90 8.82 -14.08 1.24
CA HIS A 90 8.09 -15.32 0.94
C HIS A 90 8.99 -16.37 0.25
N GLN A 91 9.86 -15.95 -0.68
CA GLN A 91 10.83 -16.85 -1.29
C GLN A 91 11.86 -17.36 -0.28
N ALA A 92 12.36 -16.50 0.61
CA ALA A 92 13.29 -16.91 1.67
C ALA A 92 12.66 -17.98 2.57
N MET A 93 11.42 -17.77 3.03
CA MET A 93 10.68 -18.74 3.84
C MET A 93 10.46 -20.07 3.10
N LYS A 94 10.17 -20.02 1.79
CA LYS A 94 9.97 -21.22 0.98
C LYS A 94 11.24 -22.06 0.80
N GLN A 95 12.41 -21.44 0.85
CA GLN A 95 13.70 -22.15 0.75
C GLN A 95 14.14 -22.77 2.08
N LEU A 96 13.51 -22.38 3.19
CA LEU A 96 13.74 -22.95 4.51
C LEU A 96 12.87 -24.19 4.68
N ASP A 97 13.41 -25.36 4.32
CA ASP A 97 12.79 -26.66 4.57
C ASP A 97 13.28 -27.27 5.90
N GLY A 98 12.41 -28.03 6.59
CA GLY A 98 12.73 -28.72 7.84
C GLY A 98 12.16 -28.08 9.10
N ASP A 99 11.90 -28.90 10.13
CA ASP A 99 11.35 -28.47 11.42
C ASP A 99 12.35 -27.63 12.22
N ASP A 100 13.65 -27.85 12.01
CA ASP A 100 14.75 -27.08 12.63
C ASP A 100 14.81 -25.62 12.15
N LYS A 101 14.17 -25.30 11.02
CA LYS A 101 14.11 -23.95 10.44
C LYS A 101 12.85 -23.17 10.79
N GLU A 102 11.95 -23.72 11.61
CA GLU A 102 10.67 -23.07 11.95
C GLU A 102 10.88 -21.71 12.66
N SER A 103 11.84 -21.63 13.59
CA SER A 103 12.15 -20.36 14.26
C SER A 103 12.60 -19.28 13.26
N GLU A 104 13.41 -19.64 12.26
CA GLU A 104 13.88 -18.70 11.23
C GLU A 104 12.74 -18.26 10.31
N ARG A 105 11.81 -19.17 9.98
CA ARG A 105 10.60 -18.82 9.22
C ARG A 105 9.70 -17.85 9.98
N GLU A 106 9.51 -18.07 11.28
CA GLU A 106 8.69 -17.18 12.10
C GLU A 106 9.34 -15.79 12.26
N ASP A 107 10.67 -15.73 12.42
CA ASP A 107 11.42 -14.47 12.41
C ASP A 107 11.19 -13.70 11.10
N LEU A 108 11.31 -14.36 9.94
CA LEU A 108 11.06 -13.73 8.64
C LEU A 108 9.61 -13.27 8.49
N LYS A 109 8.65 -14.08 8.94
CA LYS A 109 7.22 -13.75 8.92
C LYS A 109 6.90 -12.55 9.79
N SER A 110 7.60 -12.37 10.91
CA SER A 110 7.43 -11.20 11.80
C SER A 110 7.79 -9.86 11.14
N LEU A 111 8.55 -9.87 10.04
CA LEU A 111 8.91 -8.67 9.27
C LEU A 111 7.80 -8.21 8.32
N LEU A 112 6.92 -9.13 7.89
CA LEU A 112 5.88 -8.85 6.89
C LEU A 112 4.93 -7.72 7.31
N PRO A 113 4.40 -7.66 8.54
CA PRO A 113 3.47 -6.60 8.94
C PRO A 113 4.06 -5.18 8.77
N ALA A 114 5.36 -5.01 9.05
CA ALA A 114 6.03 -3.72 8.89
C ALA A 114 6.17 -3.34 7.40
N MET A 115 6.51 -4.30 6.54
CA MET A 115 6.61 -4.08 5.10
C MET A 115 5.23 -3.81 4.46
N GLU A 116 4.20 -4.53 4.90
CA GLU A 116 2.82 -4.33 4.44
C GLU A 116 2.28 -2.96 4.85
N LEU A 117 2.56 -2.52 6.09
CA LEU A 117 2.23 -1.18 6.55
C LEU A 117 2.85 -0.12 5.63
N LYS A 118 4.15 -0.22 5.37
CA LYS A 118 4.87 0.70 4.47
C LYS A 118 4.32 0.71 3.05
N ARG A 119 4.04 -0.46 2.48
CA ARG A 119 3.37 -0.57 1.18
C ARG A 119 2.02 0.14 1.18
N ASN A 120 1.20 -0.06 2.21
CA ASN A 120 -0.14 0.51 2.29
C ASN A 120 -0.09 2.05 2.45
N ASP A 121 0.85 2.57 3.24
CA ASP A 121 1.08 4.01 3.40
C ASP A 121 1.50 4.67 2.07
N ALA A 122 2.43 4.05 1.34
CA ALA A 122 2.82 4.50 0.01
C ALA A 122 1.64 4.45 -0.97
N GLN A 123 0.82 3.40 -0.92
CA GLN A 123 -0.38 3.26 -1.76
C GLN A 123 -1.42 4.35 -1.47
N ALA A 124 -1.64 4.70 -0.21
CA ALA A 124 -2.50 5.82 0.18
C ALA A 124 -1.96 7.14 -0.40
N SER A 125 -0.66 7.34 -0.34
CA SER A 125 0.01 8.53 -0.90
C SER A 125 -0.12 8.65 -2.43
N VAL A 126 -0.17 7.52 -3.15
CA VAL A 126 -0.50 7.49 -4.59
C VAL A 126 -1.94 7.96 -4.83
N ALA A 127 -2.90 7.45 -4.05
CA ALA A 127 -4.31 7.81 -4.18
C ALA A 127 -4.52 9.31 -3.91
N ASP A 128 -3.90 9.84 -2.85
CA ASP A 128 -3.98 11.26 -2.50
C ASP A 128 -3.42 12.15 -3.61
N ARG A 129 -2.28 11.78 -4.19
CA ARG A 129 -1.70 12.50 -5.33
C ARG A 129 -2.65 12.50 -6.53
N HIS A 130 -3.31 11.40 -6.80
CA HIS A 130 -4.26 11.30 -7.90
C HIS A 130 -5.47 12.22 -7.67
N LEU A 131 -6.03 12.23 -6.46
CA LEU A 131 -7.14 13.12 -6.09
C LEU A 131 -6.74 14.60 -6.21
N ILE A 132 -5.56 14.98 -5.74
CA ILE A 132 -5.03 16.35 -5.88
C ILE A 132 -4.88 16.73 -7.36
N ALA A 133 -4.38 15.82 -8.20
CA ALA A 133 -4.23 16.06 -9.63
C ALA A 133 -5.58 16.26 -10.34
N GLN A 134 -6.59 15.44 -10.01
CA GLN A 134 -7.96 15.61 -10.52
C GLN A 134 -8.56 16.96 -10.09
N ALA A 135 -8.43 17.32 -8.81
CA ALA A 135 -8.93 18.59 -8.28
C ALA A 135 -8.28 19.80 -8.97
N ARG A 136 -6.97 19.75 -9.22
CA ARG A 136 -6.26 20.80 -9.98
C ARG A 136 -6.78 20.93 -11.40
N LYS A 137 -7.07 19.82 -12.09
CA LYS A 137 -7.61 19.84 -13.44
C LYS A 137 -8.97 20.55 -13.50
N ILE A 138 -9.88 20.21 -12.57
CA ILE A 138 -11.20 20.85 -12.44
C ILE A 138 -11.04 22.36 -12.21
N LEU A 139 -10.17 22.76 -11.29
CA LEU A 139 -9.97 24.17 -10.95
C LEU A 139 -9.34 24.97 -12.09
N SER A 140 -8.47 24.37 -12.90
CA SER A 140 -7.83 25.00 -14.06
C SER A 140 -8.74 25.17 -15.29
N GLY A 141 -9.99 24.69 -15.25
CA GLY A 141 -10.95 24.85 -16.34
C GLY A 141 -10.69 23.98 -17.58
N THR A 142 -9.70 23.09 -17.57
CA THR A 142 -9.37 22.16 -18.68
C THR A 142 -10.25 20.91 -18.72
N SER A 143 -11.46 20.98 -18.18
CA SER A 143 -12.44 19.91 -18.23
C SER A 143 -13.12 19.91 -19.60
N ASN A 144 -12.76 18.97 -20.49
CA ASN A 144 -13.70 18.53 -21.51
C ASN A 144 -14.87 17.87 -20.77
N THR A 145 -15.96 18.61 -20.57
CA THR A 145 -17.24 18.07 -20.14
C THR A 145 -17.74 17.17 -21.25
N THR A 146 -17.57 15.86 -21.11
CA THR A 146 -18.43 14.92 -21.83
C THR A 146 -19.83 15.11 -21.25
N GLU A 147 -20.67 15.85 -21.99
CA GLU A 147 -22.10 15.89 -21.78
C GLU A 147 -22.63 14.46 -21.77
N SER A 148 -22.90 13.93 -20.57
CA SER A 148 -23.79 12.79 -20.45
C SER A 148 -25.18 13.27 -20.86
N LYS A 149 -25.59 12.96 -22.09
CA LYS A 149 -27.00 13.04 -22.51
C LYS A 149 -27.82 12.15 -21.56
N THR A 150 -28.38 12.75 -20.52
CA THR A 150 -29.53 12.18 -19.82
C THR A 150 -30.73 12.40 -20.71
N THR A 151 -31.32 11.31 -21.21
CA THR A 151 -32.67 11.33 -21.79
C THR A 151 -33.64 11.71 -20.69
N GLU A 152 -34.05 12.98 -20.66
CA GLU A 152 -35.09 13.48 -19.77
C GLU A 152 -36.45 12.85 -20.16
N GLU A 153 -37.00 11.98 -19.32
CA GLU A 153 -38.45 11.80 -19.29
C GLU A 153 -39.07 12.99 -18.53
N PRO A 154 -40.16 13.61 -19.04
CA PRO A 154 -40.75 14.77 -18.41
C PRO A 154 -41.34 14.42 -17.03
N ALA A 155 -41.00 15.23 -16.02
CA ALA A 155 -41.49 15.06 -14.66
C ALA A 155 -43.03 15.15 -14.59
N LYS A 156 -43.67 14.19 -13.91
CA LYS A 156 -45.12 14.17 -13.72
C LYS A 156 -45.54 15.19 -12.65
N ASP A 157 -46.62 15.91 -12.95
CA ASP A 157 -47.19 17.01 -12.15
C ASP A 157 -47.64 16.53 -10.74
N ILE A 158 -47.13 17.19 -9.70
CA ILE A 158 -47.32 16.83 -8.28
C ILE A 158 -48.46 17.61 -7.61
N THR A 159 -49.33 18.27 -8.38
CA THR A 159 -50.44 19.12 -7.89
C THR A 159 -51.39 18.42 -6.92
N LEU A 160 -51.44 17.08 -6.90
CA LEU A 160 -52.36 16.31 -6.07
C LEU A 160 -51.86 16.02 -4.64
N ASN A 161 -50.64 16.42 -4.26
CA ASN A 161 -50.07 16.09 -2.93
C ASN A 161 -50.36 17.12 -1.81
N ILE A 162 -51.30 18.04 -1.99
CA ILE A 162 -51.70 18.99 -0.94
C ILE A 162 -52.65 18.30 0.05
N ARG A 163 -52.09 17.68 1.10
CA ARG A 163 -52.87 17.16 2.22
C ARG A 163 -53.42 18.31 3.06
N HIS A 164 -54.74 18.45 3.10
CA HIS A 164 -55.42 19.40 3.98
C HIS A 164 -55.28 18.96 5.45
N LYS A 165 -54.83 19.86 6.32
CA LYS A 165 -54.79 19.67 7.78
C LYS A 165 -56.22 19.45 8.30
N ARG A 166 -56.48 18.33 8.98
CA ARG A 166 -57.73 18.14 9.74
C ARG A 166 -57.74 19.07 10.97
N PRO A 167 -58.89 19.67 11.33
CA PRO A 167 -58.99 20.53 12.50
C PRO A 167 -58.93 19.70 13.79
N VAL A 168 -58.34 20.31 14.82
CA VAL A 168 -58.23 19.74 16.17
C VAL A 168 -59.59 19.81 16.84
N THR A 169 -60.16 18.65 17.19
CA THR A 169 -61.27 18.54 18.13
C THR A 169 -60.84 17.67 19.30
N GLU A 170 -61.09 18.21 20.48
CA GLU A 170 -60.75 17.72 21.81
C GLU A 170 -61.50 16.43 22.22
N ILE A 171 -60.78 15.60 22.99
CA ILE A 171 -61.19 14.67 24.05
C ILE A 171 -62.06 13.46 23.63
N GLU A 172 -61.56 12.24 23.84
CA GLU A 172 -62.09 11.30 24.84
C GLU A 172 -61.21 10.06 24.99
N ASN A 173 -61.34 9.47 26.17
CA ASN A 173 -60.36 8.63 26.87
C ASN A 173 -60.21 7.21 26.31
N ASP A 174 -59.05 6.70 26.72
CA ASP A 174 -58.46 5.38 26.57
C ASP A 174 -59.29 4.24 27.19
N GLU A 175 -58.89 3.02 26.81
CA GLU A 175 -59.17 1.72 27.43
C GLU A 175 -60.46 0.97 27.05
N ASP A 176 -60.31 -0.01 26.16
CA ASP A 176 -60.58 -1.40 26.53
C ASP A 176 -59.89 -2.37 25.54
N ALA A 177 -59.22 -3.39 26.07
CA ALA A 177 -59.36 -4.78 25.62
C ALA A 177 -58.16 -5.65 26.05
N THR A 178 -58.32 -6.21 27.24
CA THR A 178 -58.33 -7.66 27.49
C THR A 178 -57.13 -8.55 27.08
N LYS A 179 -56.38 -8.91 28.13
CA LYS A 179 -56.25 -10.28 28.68
C LYS A 179 -55.81 -11.46 27.77
N LYS A 180 -54.66 -12.00 28.21
CA LYS A 180 -54.39 -13.40 28.64
C LYS A 180 -53.63 -14.30 27.65
N ILE A 181 -52.51 -14.87 28.14
CA ILE A 181 -52.06 -16.29 28.14
C ILE A 181 -50.66 -16.30 28.84
N ARG A 182 -50.56 -16.72 30.12
CA ARG A 182 -49.97 -17.99 30.66
C ARG A 182 -48.51 -18.26 30.24
N ASN A 183 -47.58 -18.76 31.03
CA ASN A 183 -47.47 -19.28 32.41
C ASN A 183 -45.96 -19.56 32.65
N GLU A 184 -45.45 -19.38 33.87
CA GLU A 184 -44.53 -20.30 34.57
C GLU A 184 -44.50 -19.93 36.06
#